data_AF-A0A3D3EX26-F1
#
_entry.id   AF-A0A3D3EX26-F1
#
_cell.length_a   1.000
_cell.length_b   1.000
_cell.length_c   1.000
_cell.angle_alpha   90.00
_cell.angle_beta   90.00
_cell.angle_gamma   90.00
#
_symmetry.space_group_name_H-M   'P 1'
#
loop_
_entity.id
_entity.type
_entity.pdbx_description
1 polymer ?
#
loop_
_entity_poly.entity_id
_entity_poly.type
_entity_poly.pdbx_seq_one_letter_code
_entity_poly.pdbx_strand_id
1 'polypeptide(L)' 'MIEKSDSFLIILSAPSGGGKSTILKEILQRMDNVDYSISYTTRAPRGEEQNGVHYHFVNEQEFDQRRAAG' A
#
# COMPACT_ATOMS: atom_id res chain seq x y z
N MET A 1 0.02 22.15 15.35
CA MET A 1 1.13 21.31 14.85
C MET A 1 0.88 19.92 15.39
N ILE A 2 0.82 18.88 14.56
CA ILE A 2 0.65 17.51 15.06
C ILE A 2 2.01 17.11 15.64
N GLU A 3 2.08 16.84 16.95
CA GLU A 3 3.28 16.26 17.55
C GLU A 3 3.46 14.83 17.02
N LYS A 4 4.63 14.54 16.47
CA LYS A 4 4.95 13.22 15.91
C LYS A 4 5.41 12.30 17.04
N SER A 5 4.67 11.23 17.30
CA SER A 5 5.17 10.04 18.00
C SER A 5 6.17 9.28 17.12
N ASP A 6 7.02 8.45 17.74
CA ASP A 6 8.02 7.59 17.04
C ASP A 6 7.38 6.66 15.99
N SER A 7 6.07 6.43 16.07
CA SER A 7 5.28 5.78 15.03
C SER A 7 4.13 6.71 14.62
N PHE A 8 4.12 7.13 13.36
CA PHE A 8 3.10 8.02 12.80
C PHE A 8 2.48 7.40 11.54
N LEU A 9 1.19 7.05 11.62
CA LEU A 9 0.45 6.50 10.48
C LEU A 9 -0.01 7.60 9.53
N ILE A 10 0.33 7.47 8.26
CA ILE A 10 -0.08 8.39 7.20
C ILE A 10 -1.08 7.68 6.29
N ILE A 11 -2.27 8.25 6.15
CA ILE A 11 -3.28 7.79 5.19
C ILE A 11 -3.28 8.75 4.00
N LEU A 12 -2.83 8.27 2.84
CA LEU A 12 -2.90 9.02 1.59
C LEU A 12 -4.07 8.52 0.75
N SER A 13 -5.08 9.37 0.54
CA SER A 13 -6.26 9.07 -0.27
C SER A 13 -6.45 10.13 -1.36
N ALA A 14 -6.79 9.69 -2.57
CA ALA A 14 -7.15 10.56 -3.70
C ALA A 14 -8.03 9.76 -4.68
N PRO A 15 -8.88 10.44 -5.49
CA PRO A 15 -9.60 9.80 -6.60
C PRO A 15 -8.67 9.10 -7.60
N SER A 16 -9.22 8.21 -8.43
CA SER A 16 -8.47 7.66 -9.56
C SER A 16 -7.95 8.79 -10.44
N GLY A 17 -6.65 8.74 -10.81
CA GLY A 17 -5.98 9.81 -11.54
C GLY A 17 -5.54 11.02 -10.69
N GLY A 18 -5.86 11.06 -9.38
CA GLY A 18 -5.51 12.17 -8.48
C GLY A 18 -4.05 12.23 -8.03
N GLY A 19 -3.15 11.46 -8.65
CA GLY A 19 -1.70 11.54 -8.36
C GLY A 19 -1.20 10.79 -7.12
N LYS A 20 -2.04 10.00 -6.44
CA LYS A 20 -1.67 9.24 -5.22
C LYS A 20 -0.36 8.45 -5.37
N SER A 21 -0.25 7.68 -6.44
CA SER A 21 0.92 6.84 -6.69
C SER A 21 2.18 7.67 -6.96
N THR A 22 2.04 8.81 -7.62
CA THR A 22 3.15 9.74 -7.88
C THR A 22 3.68 10.33 -6.57
N ILE A 23 2.78 10.83 -5.72
CA ILE A 23 3.15 11.40 -4.41
C ILE A 23 3.80 10.33 -3.53
N LEU A 24 3.21 9.12 -3.46
CA LEU A 24 3.78 8.01 -2.70
C LEU A 24 5.21 7.69 -3.17
N LYS A 25 5.44 7.61 -4.49
CA LYS A 25 6.76 7.35 -5.06
C LYS A 25 7.79 8.42 -4.65
N GLU A 26 7.41 9.70 -4.72
CA GLU A 26 8.29 10.80 -4.31
C GLU A 26 8.62 10.77 -2.81
N ILE A 27 7.65 10.40 -1.96
CA ILE A 27 7.88 10.25 -0.51
C ILE A 27 8.92 9.16 -0.26
N LEU A 28 8.72 7.96 -0.83
CA LEU A 28 9.61 6.82 -0.63
C LEU A 28 11.02 7.04 -1.22
N GLN A 29 11.16 7.92 -2.21
CA GLN A 29 12.48 8.28 -2.76
C GLN A 29 13.24 9.31 -1.92
N ARG A 30 12.54 10.12 -1.12
CA ARG A 30 13.13 11.26 -0.40
C ARG A 30 13.22 11.04 1.11
N MET A 31 12.52 10.05 1.65
CA MET A 31 12.42 9.80 3.09
C MET A 31 12.77 8.35 3.39
N ASP A 32 13.90 8.14 4.07
CA ASP A 32 14.35 6.82 4.50
C ASP A 32 13.63 6.30 5.75
N ASN A 33 12.84 7.17 6.42
CA ASN A 33 12.10 6.86 7.64
C ASN A 33 10.61 6.63 7.42
N VAL A 34 10.24 6.16 6.23
CA VAL A 34 8.85 5.86 5.86
C VAL A 34 8.78 4.48 5.21
N ASP A 35 8.03 3.58 5.83
CA ASP A 35 7.67 2.30 5.23
C ASP A 35 6.33 2.40 4.51
N TYR A 36 6.19 1.66 3.40
CA TYR A 36 4.93 1.53 2.68
C TYR A 36 4.23 0.21 3.01
N SER A 37 2.99 0.30 3.47
CA SER A 37 2.12 -0.88 3.67
C SER A 37 1.57 -1.37 2.33
N ILE A 38 2.08 -2.51 1.86
CA ILE A 38 1.60 -3.17 0.64
C ILE A 38 0.31 -3.93 0.95
N SER A 39 -0.77 -3.60 0.23
CA SER A 39 -2.09 -4.19 0.47
C SER A 39 -2.27 -5.56 -0.21
N TYR A 40 -3.23 -6.35 0.26
CA TYR A 40 -3.67 -7.59 -0.39
C TYR A 40 -4.82 -7.32 -1.36
N THR A 41 -4.88 -8.09 -2.45
CA THR A 41 -6.00 -8.04 -3.39
C THR A 41 -6.23 -9.39 -4.07
N THR A 42 -7.49 -9.70 -4.40
CA THR A 42 -7.88 -10.89 -5.18
C THR A 42 -7.89 -10.67 -6.68
N ARG A 43 -7.77 -9.41 -7.12
CA ARG A 43 -7.67 -9.04 -8.53
C ARG A 43 -6.37 -9.59 -9.13
N ALA A 44 -6.39 -9.96 -10.40
CA ALA A 44 -5.17 -10.27 -11.15
C ALA A 44 -4.25 -9.03 -11.32
N PRO A 45 -2.91 -9.21 -11.33
CA PRO A 45 -1.96 -8.17 -11.71
C PRO A 45 -2.28 -7.60 -13.10
N ARG A 46 -2.00 -6.30 -13.30
CA ARG A 46 -2.16 -5.62 -14.59
C ARG A 46 -0.80 -5.17 -15.11
N GLY A 47 -0.54 -5.39 -16.41
CA GLY A 47 0.69 -4.93 -17.06
C GLY A 47 1.94 -5.40 -16.30
N GLU A 48 2.75 -4.44 -15.86
CA GLU A 48 4.03 -4.67 -15.17
C GLU A 48 3.92 -4.76 -13.64
N GLU A 49 2.71 -4.91 -13.10
CA GLU A 49 2.53 -5.05 -11.65
C GLU A 49 3.18 -6.33 -11.11
N GLN A 50 3.97 -6.17 -10.05
CA GLN A 50 4.70 -7.24 -9.37
C GLN A 50 4.14 -7.55 -7.99
N ASN A 51 4.02 -8.84 -7.69
CA ASN A 51 3.59 -9.35 -6.39
C ASN A 51 4.59 -8.98 -5.29
N GLY A 52 4.09 -8.49 -4.15
CA GLY A 52 4.91 -8.02 -3.04
C GLY A 52 5.59 -6.67 -3.29
N VAL A 53 5.27 -5.99 -4.39
CA VAL A 53 5.71 -4.61 -4.66
C VAL A 53 4.50 -3.68 -4.77
N HIS A 54 3.54 -4.03 -5.62
CA HIS A 54 2.35 -3.22 -5.85
C HIS A 54 1.19 -3.66 -4.94
N TYR A 55 0.97 -4.98 -4.89
CA TYR A 55 0.04 -5.66 -4.00
C TYR A 55 0.60 -7.04 -3.68
N HIS A 56 0.10 -7.63 -2.60
CA HIS A 56 0.07 -9.09 -2.48
C HIS A 56 -1.14 -9.62 -3.24
N PHE A 57 -0.89 -10.20 -4.41
CA PHE A 57 -1.90 -10.81 -5.25
C PHE A 57 -2.15 -12.23 -4.77
N VAL A 58 -3.34 -12.45 -4.21
CA VAL A 58 -3.76 -13.73 -3.62
C VAL A 58 -5.04 -14.21 -4.29
N ASN A 59 -5.38 -15.49 -4.14
CA ASN A 59 -6.70 -15.96 -4.57
C ASN A 59 -7.75 -15.69 -3.48
N GLU A 60 -9.04 -15.89 -3.81
CA GLU A 60 -10.14 -15.65 -2.87
C GLU A 60 -10.02 -16.51 -1.59
N GLN A 61 -9.62 -17.77 -1.74
CA GLN A 61 -9.46 -18.69 -0.61
C GLN A 61 -8.42 -18.19 0.39
N GLU A 62 -7.25 -17.77 -0.09
CA GLU A 62 -6.18 -17.21 0.76
C GLU A 62 -6.61 -15.87 1.38
N PHE A 63 -7.30 -15.02 0.61
CA PHE A 63 -7.81 -13.75 1.13
C PHE A 63 -8.78 -13.97 2.31
N ASP A 64 -9.71 -14.92 2.18
CA ASP A 64 -10.64 -15.27 3.26
C ASP A 64 -9.94 -15.89 4.47
N GLN A 65 -8.93 -16.73 4.27
CA GLN A 65 -8.11 -17.26 5.37
C GLN A 65 -7.42 -16.14 6.15
N ARG A 66 -6.85 -15.16 5.46
CA ARG A 66 -6.22 -13.98 6.10
C ARG A 66 -7.24 -13.14 6.85
N ARG A 67 -8.41 -12.89 6.26
CA ARG A 67 -9.51 -12.16 6.90
C ARG A 67 -9.97 -12.84 8.19
N ALA A 68 -9.98 -14.18 8.22
CA ALA A 68 -10.37 -14.95 9.40
C ALA A 68 -9.28 -15.00 10.49
N ALA A 69 -8.00 -14.79 10.13
CA ALA A 69 -6.87 -14.88 11.06
C ALA A 69 -6.66 -13.63 11.92
N GLY A 70 -7.21 -12.48 11.51
CA GLY A 70 -6.97 -11.17 12.15
C GLY A 70 -5.67 -10.51 11.70
#